data_AF-A0A7S3NZ85-F1
#
_entry.id   AF-A0A7S3NZ85-F1
#
_cell.length_a   1.000
_cell.length_b   1.000
_cell.length_c   1.000
_cell.angle_alpha   90.00
_cell.angle_beta   90.00
_cell.angle_gamma   90.00
#
_symmetry.space_group_name_H-M   'P 1'
#
loop_
_entity.id
_entity.type
_entity.pdbx_description
1 polymer ?
#
loop_
_entity_poly.entity_id
_entity_poly.type
_entity_poly.pdbx_seq_one_letter_code
_entity_poly.pdbx_strand_id
1 'polypeptide(L)'
;LLLTELDLKQLLIEAETKRCMVSAMIVVCKILRVGEASDFRGVFNRYNPWMQGLYSLLVEYKKNFCQLSKESDKIIYNEIQLVLKNTQLNENQIRESTLFRDLSNKETRNNELNHILRKIANSPYIVVPEISEEDAQEGEDCKEEDLQNMPDDFNSERVNIDETSEKFPNIDPKILKSLVIRGINYAMKEIIDAVIRRVIPIASITTRSLVLKDFALETDPSKLKSAAEITSKSLAGMLALITCKDILKYQFMKSLKDLVYSSQSQQVRSLDDQGKKELIELLSKENSEIGCKQIIDEVKKQALSNIEKDDSINQEIANRQKYQHDGIEFRDLSV
;
A
#
# COMPACT_ATOMS: atom_id res chain seq x y z
N LEU A 1 -15.99 -25.00 -3.52
CA LEU A 1 -14.99 -24.75 -2.46
C LEU A 1 -14.84 -23.25 -2.36
N LEU A 2 -15.37 -22.65 -1.30
CA LEU A 2 -15.17 -21.22 -1.04
C LEU A 2 -13.73 -21.00 -0.57
N LEU A 3 -13.08 -19.93 -1.02
CA LEU A 3 -11.72 -19.53 -0.60
C LEU A 3 -11.60 -19.37 0.92
N THR A 4 -12.71 -19.11 1.60
CA THR A 4 -12.81 -19.00 3.07
C THR A 4 -12.74 -20.34 3.80
N GLU A 5 -13.06 -21.44 3.11
CA GLU A 5 -13.12 -22.78 3.73
C GLU A 5 -11.93 -23.66 3.32
N LEU A 6 -11.46 -23.57 2.05
CA LEU A 6 -10.29 -24.31 1.59
C LEU A 6 -9.69 -23.67 0.33
N ASP A 7 -8.53 -23.03 0.48
CA ASP A 7 -7.71 -22.57 -0.64
C ASP A 7 -6.70 -23.65 -1.06
N LEU A 8 -6.95 -24.27 -2.21
CA LEU A 8 -6.09 -25.32 -2.76
C LEU A 8 -4.71 -24.80 -3.18
N LYS A 9 -4.59 -23.52 -3.57
CA LYS A 9 -3.28 -22.94 -3.91
C LYS A 9 -2.46 -22.77 -2.65
N GLN A 10 -3.07 -22.21 -1.60
CA GLN A 10 -2.42 -22.05 -0.31
C GLN A 10 -2.05 -23.40 0.32
N LEU A 11 -2.90 -24.42 0.17
CA LEU A 11 -2.61 -25.78 0.63
C LEU A 11 -1.34 -26.35 0.00
N LEU A 12 -1.14 -26.18 -1.31
CA LEU A 12 0.06 -26.65 -1.99
C LEU A 12 1.31 -25.88 -1.55
N ILE A 13 1.19 -24.56 -1.34
CA ILE A 13 2.28 -23.71 -0.85
C ILE A 13 2.69 -24.13 0.56
N GLU A 14 1.73 -24.35 1.44
CA GLU A 14 1.96 -24.79 2.81
C GLU A 14 2.49 -26.23 2.89
N ALA A 15 2.09 -27.08 1.96
CA ALA A 15 2.59 -28.45 1.89
C ALA A 15 4.06 -28.53 1.50
N GLU A 16 4.55 -27.58 0.68
CA GLU A 16 5.98 -27.47 0.37
C GLU A 16 6.79 -27.05 1.60
N THR A 17 6.31 -26.07 2.37
CA THR A 17 7.01 -25.63 3.60
C THR A 17 6.98 -26.70 4.69
N LYS A 18 5.88 -27.44 4.82
CA LYS A 18 5.72 -28.53 5.81
C LYS A 18 6.24 -29.89 5.34
N ARG A 19 6.82 -29.98 4.14
CA ARG A 19 7.34 -31.23 3.53
C ARG A 19 6.30 -32.36 3.44
N CYS A 20 5.02 -32.03 3.29
CA CYS A 20 3.91 -32.98 3.16
C CYS A 20 3.26 -32.96 1.76
N MET A 21 4.04 -32.60 0.73
CA MET A 21 3.57 -32.33 -0.62
C MET A 21 2.79 -33.47 -1.27
N VAL A 22 3.16 -34.73 -1.01
CA VAL A 22 2.48 -35.92 -1.58
C VAL A 22 0.99 -35.93 -1.22
N SER A 23 0.66 -35.72 0.06
CA SER A 23 -0.72 -35.78 0.54
C SER A 23 -1.56 -34.64 -0.02
N ALA A 24 -1.01 -33.42 -0.01
CA ALA A 24 -1.70 -32.25 -0.58
C ALA A 24 -1.93 -32.41 -2.08
N MET A 25 -0.93 -32.90 -2.81
CA MET A 25 -1.02 -33.10 -4.24
C MET A 25 -2.09 -34.12 -4.63
N ILE A 26 -2.17 -35.25 -3.91
CA ILE A 26 -3.20 -36.28 -4.13
C ILE A 26 -4.60 -35.67 -3.94
N VAL A 27 -4.80 -34.89 -2.88
CA VAL A 27 -6.09 -34.25 -2.58
C VAL A 27 -6.48 -33.27 -3.69
N VAL A 28 -5.56 -32.38 -4.08
CA VAL A 28 -5.81 -31.39 -5.14
C VAL A 28 -6.09 -32.07 -6.48
N CYS A 29 -5.31 -33.08 -6.87
CA CYS A 29 -5.52 -33.82 -8.11
C CYS A 29 -6.88 -34.51 -8.15
N LYS A 30 -7.32 -35.11 -7.04
CA LYS A 30 -8.65 -35.74 -6.95
C LYS A 30 -9.78 -34.72 -7.06
N ILE A 31 -9.66 -33.57 -6.38
CA ILE A 31 -10.67 -32.50 -6.46
C ILE A 31 -10.79 -31.96 -7.89
N LEU A 32 -9.67 -31.73 -8.57
CA LEU A 32 -9.66 -31.25 -9.96
C LEU A 32 -10.35 -32.23 -10.91
N ARG A 33 -10.13 -33.54 -10.73
CA ARG A 33 -10.80 -34.59 -11.52
C ARG A 33 -12.30 -34.63 -11.29
N VAL A 34 -12.75 -34.47 -10.05
CA VAL A 34 -14.19 -34.43 -9.72
C VAL A 34 -14.87 -33.18 -10.30
N GLY A 35 -14.17 -32.04 -10.27
CA GLY A 35 -14.66 -30.78 -10.84
C GLY A 35 -14.96 -30.86 -12.34
N GLU A 36 -14.25 -31.73 -13.07
CA GLU A 36 -14.44 -31.90 -14.52
C GLU A 36 -15.40 -33.06 -14.89
N ALA A 37 -15.52 -34.07 -14.03
CA ALA A 37 -16.28 -35.29 -14.28
C ALA A 37 -17.80 -35.16 -14.07
N SER A 38 -18.30 -34.03 -13.56
CA SER A 38 -19.67 -33.88 -13.08
C SER A 38 -20.47 -32.78 -13.79
N ASP A 39 -21.78 -32.71 -13.51
CA ASP A 39 -22.82 -31.79 -14.03
C ASP A 39 -22.47 -30.29 -13.99
N PHE A 40 -21.30 -29.93 -13.44
CA PHE A 40 -20.75 -28.58 -13.28
C PHE A 40 -19.73 -28.18 -14.36
N ARG A 41 -19.60 -28.94 -15.46
CA ARG A 41 -18.75 -28.59 -16.63
C ARG A 41 -18.99 -27.19 -17.19
N GLY A 42 -20.15 -26.58 -16.95
CA GLY A 42 -20.40 -25.19 -17.32
C GLY A 42 -19.53 -24.17 -16.57
N VAL A 43 -19.12 -24.46 -15.34
CA VAL A 43 -18.47 -23.51 -14.43
C VAL A 43 -17.00 -23.88 -14.15
N PHE A 44 -16.72 -25.15 -13.86
CA PHE A 44 -15.37 -25.64 -13.50
C PHE A 44 -14.77 -26.45 -14.65
N ASN A 45 -14.72 -25.86 -15.83
CA ASN A 45 -14.04 -26.46 -16.98
C ASN A 45 -12.56 -26.05 -17.06
N ARG A 46 -11.86 -26.67 -18.02
CA ARG A 46 -10.45 -26.40 -18.30
C ARG A 46 -10.11 -24.94 -18.60
N TYR A 47 -11.05 -24.09 -18.98
CA TYR A 47 -10.80 -22.67 -19.26
C TYR A 47 -11.03 -21.75 -18.05
N ASN A 48 -11.48 -22.30 -16.92
CA ASN A 48 -11.70 -21.52 -15.72
C ASN A 48 -10.36 -21.00 -15.15
N PRO A 49 -10.19 -19.68 -14.89
CA PRO A 49 -8.92 -19.12 -14.41
C PRO A 49 -8.44 -19.68 -13.07
N TRP A 50 -9.36 -20.06 -12.18
CA TRP A 50 -9.01 -20.69 -10.91
C TRP A 50 -8.46 -22.10 -11.13
N MET A 51 -9.09 -22.89 -12.02
CA MET A 51 -8.61 -24.21 -12.42
C MET A 51 -7.29 -24.13 -13.18
N GLN A 52 -7.15 -23.18 -14.12
CA GLN A 52 -5.92 -22.92 -14.86
C GLN A 52 -4.77 -22.53 -13.94
N GLY A 53 -5.02 -21.70 -12.92
CA GLY A 53 -4.02 -21.39 -11.92
C GLY A 53 -3.54 -22.62 -11.13
N LEU A 54 -4.41 -23.60 -10.89
CA LEU A 54 -4.03 -24.87 -10.26
C LEU A 54 -3.28 -25.77 -11.25
N TYR A 55 -3.73 -25.90 -12.51
CA TYR A 55 -3.01 -26.66 -13.53
C TYR A 55 -1.60 -26.11 -13.79
N SER A 56 -1.46 -24.79 -13.84
CA SER A 56 -0.19 -24.08 -13.97
C SER A 56 0.79 -24.44 -12.84
N LEU A 57 0.30 -24.53 -11.59
CA LEU A 57 1.06 -24.98 -10.43
C LEU A 57 1.45 -26.46 -10.51
N LEU A 58 0.53 -27.34 -10.93
CA LEU A 58 0.82 -28.77 -11.11
C LEU A 58 1.92 -29.00 -12.14
N VAL A 59 1.86 -28.30 -13.27
CA VAL A 59 2.86 -28.39 -14.35
C VAL A 59 4.21 -27.83 -13.89
N GLU A 60 4.23 -26.71 -13.16
CA GLU A 60 5.46 -26.18 -12.55
C GLU A 60 6.12 -27.22 -11.63
N TYR A 61 5.33 -27.82 -10.73
CA TYR A 61 5.83 -28.81 -9.77
C TYR A 61 6.39 -30.04 -10.49
N LYS A 62 5.65 -30.57 -11.46
CA LYS A 62 6.04 -31.74 -12.24
C LYS A 62 7.33 -31.52 -13.02
N LYS A 63 7.52 -30.36 -13.65
CA LYS A 63 8.70 -30.08 -14.49
C LYS A 63 9.96 -29.78 -13.68
N ASN A 64 9.82 -29.05 -12.58
CA ASN A 64 10.97 -28.49 -11.86
C ASN A 64 11.31 -29.25 -10.57
N PHE A 65 10.35 -29.94 -9.95
CA PHE A 65 10.50 -30.51 -8.61
C PHE A 65 10.35 -32.04 -8.55
N CYS A 66 9.65 -32.67 -9.52
CA CYS A 66 9.59 -34.12 -9.59
C CYS A 66 10.91 -34.72 -10.11
N GLN A 67 11.82 -35.02 -9.19
CA GLN A 67 12.97 -35.86 -9.49
C GLN A 67 12.50 -37.31 -9.36
N LEU A 68 12.22 -37.98 -10.50
CA LEU A 68 11.70 -39.36 -10.60
C LEU A 68 12.55 -40.44 -9.87
N SER A 69 13.61 -40.05 -9.17
CA SER A 69 14.43 -40.86 -8.27
C SER A 69 13.72 -41.22 -6.96
N LYS A 70 12.84 -40.37 -6.43
CA LYS A 70 12.11 -40.64 -5.18
C LYS A 70 10.73 -41.25 -5.44
N GLU A 71 10.35 -42.21 -4.62
CA GLU A 71 9.05 -42.89 -4.73
C GLU A 71 7.86 -41.93 -4.52
N SER A 72 8.02 -40.94 -3.63
CA SER A 72 7.07 -39.83 -3.43
C SER A 72 6.77 -39.05 -4.71
N ASP A 73 7.80 -38.81 -5.50
CA ASP A 73 7.74 -37.92 -6.67
C ASP A 73 7.11 -38.66 -7.86
N LYS A 74 7.28 -39.98 -7.93
CA LYS A 74 6.57 -40.85 -8.88
C LYS A 74 5.06 -40.86 -8.61
N ILE A 75 4.65 -40.92 -7.34
CA ILE A 75 3.22 -40.88 -6.97
C ILE A 75 2.60 -39.55 -7.43
N ILE A 76 3.26 -38.44 -7.12
CA ILE A 76 2.83 -37.11 -7.55
C ILE A 76 2.77 -37.02 -9.08
N TYR A 77 3.82 -37.48 -9.76
CA TYR A 77 3.89 -37.48 -11.23
C TYR A 77 2.72 -38.24 -11.86
N ASN A 78 2.39 -39.41 -11.31
CA ASN A 78 1.29 -40.24 -11.81
C ASN A 78 -0.08 -39.59 -11.59
N GLU A 79 -0.31 -38.96 -10.43
CA GLU A 79 -1.57 -38.26 -10.16
C GLU A 79 -1.75 -37.04 -11.08
N ILE A 80 -0.70 -36.25 -11.30
CA ILE A 80 -0.75 -35.11 -12.24
C ILE A 80 -1.01 -35.60 -13.67
N GLN A 81 -0.36 -36.70 -14.09
CA GLN A 81 -0.61 -37.31 -15.40
C GLN A 81 -2.06 -37.79 -15.55
N LEU A 82 -2.66 -38.35 -14.49
CA LEU A 82 -4.06 -38.76 -14.49
C LEU A 82 -5.00 -37.56 -14.60
N VAL A 83 -4.70 -36.44 -13.96
CA VAL A 83 -5.47 -35.19 -14.11
C VAL A 83 -5.39 -34.71 -15.56
N LEU A 84 -4.18 -34.54 -16.11
CA LEU A 84 -3.97 -34.00 -17.46
C LEU A 84 -4.64 -34.85 -18.54
N LYS A 85 -4.53 -36.19 -18.43
CA LYS A 85 -5.20 -37.13 -19.35
C LYS A 85 -6.71 -37.05 -19.28
N ASN A 86 -7.29 -36.94 -18.08
CA ASN A 86 -8.74 -36.79 -17.92
C ASN A 86 -9.23 -35.45 -18.49
N THR A 87 -8.42 -34.40 -18.36
CA THR A 87 -8.77 -33.04 -18.80
C THR A 87 -8.57 -32.75 -20.28
N GLN A 88 -8.03 -33.70 -21.04
CA GLN A 88 -7.61 -33.52 -22.44
C GLN A 88 -6.70 -32.28 -22.63
N LEU A 89 -5.96 -31.89 -21.59
CA LEU A 89 -5.08 -30.74 -21.64
C LEU A 89 -3.73 -31.16 -22.19
N ASN A 90 -3.24 -30.43 -23.20
CA ASN A 90 -1.88 -30.60 -23.67
C ASN A 90 -0.93 -29.92 -22.68
N GLU A 91 -0.02 -30.71 -22.13
CA GLU A 91 0.97 -30.28 -21.15
C GLU A 91 1.88 -29.13 -21.63
N ASN A 92 2.03 -29.00 -22.95
CA ASN A 92 2.82 -27.95 -23.59
C ASN A 92 2.05 -26.64 -23.83
N GLN A 93 0.72 -26.64 -23.67
CA GLN A 93 -0.12 -25.46 -23.86
C GLN A 93 -0.42 -24.73 -22.54
N ILE A 94 -0.16 -25.36 -21.39
CA ILE A 94 -0.35 -24.74 -20.08
C ILE A 94 0.89 -23.93 -19.72
N ARG A 95 0.70 -22.64 -19.44
CA ARG A 95 1.78 -21.76 -18.95
C ARG A 95 2.22 -22.22 -17.58
N GLU A 96 3.51 -22.45 -17.41
CA GLU A 96 4.10 -22.78 -16.11
C GLU A 96 3.96 -21.60 -15.14
N SER A 97 3.57 -21.93 -13.91
CA SER A 97 3.63 -21.00 -12.79
C SER A 97 5.11 -20.81 -12.37
N THR A 98 5.41 -19.71 -11.67
CA THR A 98 6.71 -19.48 -11.02
C THR A 98 6.62 -19.52 -9.50
N LEU A 99 5.46 -19.84 -8.93
CA LEU A 99 5.19 -19.71 -7.49
C LEU A 99 6.06 -20.62 -6.62
N PHE A 100 6.27 -21.88 -6.99
CA PHE A 100 7.18 -22.76 -6.22
C PHE A 100 8.63 -22.30 -6.36
N ARG A 101 9.03 -21.87 -7.55
CA ARG A 101 10.36 -21.30 -7.79
C ARG A 101 10.57 -20.01 -7.01
N ASP A 102 9.56 -19.15 -6.95
CA ASP A 102 9.57 -17.89 -6.21
C ASP A 102 9.57 -18.11 -4.71
N LEU A 103 8.93 -19.17 -4.21
CA LEU A 103 9.01 -19.59 -2.81
C LEU A 103 10.42 -20.08 -2.46
N SER A 104 11.00 -20.96 -3.27
CA SER A 104 12.39 -21.39 -3.10
C SER A 104 13.37 -20.20 -3.17
N ASN A 105 13.13 -19.23 -4.04
CA ASN A 105 13.93 -18.02 -4.16
C ASN A 105 13.64 -16.99 -3.05
N LYS A 106 12.44 -16.99 -2.45
CA LYS A 106 12.08 -16.12 -1.31
C LYS A 106 12.76 -16.55 -0.04
N GLU A 107 12.91 -17.85 0.21
CA GLU A 107 13.72 -18.33 1.34
C GLU A 107 15.17 -17.85 1.20
N THR A 108 15.77 -17.99 0.00
CA THR A 108 17.13 -17.51 -0.28
C THR A 108 17.23 -15.99 -0.18
N ARG A 109 16.29 -15.23 -0.77
CA ARG A 109 16.26 -13.76 -0.68
C ARG A 109 15.98 -13.26 0.72
N ASN A 110 15.12 -13.90 1.51
CA ASN A 110 14.89 -13.50 2.90
C ASN A 110 16.12 -13.78 3.75
N ASN A 111 16.87 -14.85 3.48
CA ASN A 111 18.15 -15.10 4.14
C ASN A 111 19.21 -14.07 3.74
N GLU A 112 19.26 -13.67 2.47
CA GLU A 112 20.14 -12.60 1.99
C GLU A 112 19.72 -11.21 2.50
N LEU A 113 18.43 -10.87 2.48
CA LEU A 113 17.90 -9.63 3.06
C LEU A 113 18.13 -9.59 4.56
N ASN A 114 17.90 -10.68 5.30
CA ASN A 114 18.21 -10.72 6.73
C ASN A 114 19.72 -10.60 6.99
N HIS A 115 20.57 -11.12 6.10
CA HIS A 115 22.01 -10.95 6.17
C HIS A 115 22.43 -9.49 5.87
N ILE A 116 21.82 -8.85 4.88
CA ILE A 116 22.02 -7.45 4.52
C ILE A 116 21.48 -6.52 5.61
N LEU A 117 20.28 -6.79 6.16
CA LEU A 117 19.68 -6.05 7.26
C LEU A 117 20.51 -6.15 8.54
N ARG A 118 21.12 -7.31 8.83
CA ARG A 118 22.10 -7.44 9.93
C ARG A 118 23.39 -6.65 9.68
N LYS A 119 23.85 -6.56 8.43
CA LYS A 119 24.99 -5.70 8.05
C LYS A 119 24.63 -4.20 8.13
N ILE A 120 23.41 -3.83 7.79
CA ILE A 120 22.88 -2.47 7.86
C ILE A 120 22.64 -2.04 9.32
N ALA A 121 22.09 -2.92 10.17
CA ALA A 121 21.91 -2.69 11.60
C ALA A 121 23.24 -2.51 12.36
N ASN A 122 24.32 -3.09 11.83
CA ASN A 122 25.68 -2.93 12.35
C ASN A 122 26.51 -1.90 11.57
N SER A 123 25.88 -1.13 10.66
CA SER A 123 26.55 -0.11 9.85
C SER A 123 26.58 1.22 10.61
N PRO A 124 27.73 1.90 10.72
CA PRO A 124 27.88 3.16 11.46
C PRO A 124 27.17 4.37 10.83
N TYR A 125 26.32 4.15 9.82
CA TYR A 125 25.56 5.19 9.11
C TYR A 125 24.05 5.18 9.38
N ILE A 126 23.53 4.23 10.16
CA ILE A 126 22.19 4.40 10.77
C ILE A 126 22.39 5.09 12.12
N VAL A 127 22.69 6.38 12.03
CA VAL A 127 22.47 7.30 13.14
C VAL A 127 20.95 7.51 13.19
N VAL A 128 20.29 6.81 14.10
CA VAL A 128 19.10 7.38 14.76
C VAL A 128 19.59 8.74 15.28
N PRO A 129 18.92 9.87 14.98
CA PRO A 129 19.34 11.14 15.56
C PRO A 129 19.24 11.02 17.08
N GLU A 130 20.38 10.75 17.72
CA GLU A 130 20.56 11.01 19.13
C GLU A 130 20.54 12.53 19.27
N ILE A 131 19.59 12.99 20.07
CA ILE A 131 19.44 14.39 20.44
C ILE A 131 20.64 14.74 21.32
N SER A 132 21.65 15.37 20.72
CA SER A 132 22.59 16.22 21.45
C SER A 132 22.07 17.65 21.40
N GLU A 133 21.68 18.16 22.56
CA GLU A 133 21.33 19.56 22.80
C GLU A 133 22.60 20.43 22.72
N GLU A 134 23.08 20.74 21.52
CA GLU A 134 24.10 21.79 21.33
C GLU A 134 24.18 22.07 19.83
N ASP A 135 23.52 23.14 19.40
CA ASP A 135 23.94 24.07 18.32
C ASP A 135 22.76 24.99 17.99
N ALA A 136 22.52 25.92 18.90
CA ALA A 136 21.87 27.17 18.57
C ALA A 136 22.95 28.14 18.07
N GLN A 137 22.90 28.50 16.78
CA GLN A 137 23.22 29.81 16.19
C GLN A 137 23.61 29.66 14.72
N GLU A 138 22.74 30.07 13.80
CA GLU A 138 22.90 31.28 12.97
C GLU A 138 21.76 31.32 11.93
N GLY A 139 21.06 32.46 11.88
CA GLY A 139 19.87 32.65 11.08
C GLY A 139 20.17 33.08 9.65
N GLU A 140 19.26 32.73 8.74
CA GLU A 140 18.99 33.48 7.53
C GLU A 140 17.55 34.02 7.56
N ASP A 141 17.47 35.33 7.35
CA ASP A 141 16.33 36.21 7.46
C ASP A 141 15.27 35.88 6.39
N CYS A 142 14.09 35.40 6.78
CA CYS A 142 12.94 35.28 5.88
C CYS A 142 12.04 36.52 6.04
N LYS A 143 12.06 37.41 5.06
CA LYS A 143 11.26 38.65 5.00
C LYS A 143 9.76 38.34 4.99
N GLU A 144 8.99 39.16 5.74
CA GLU A 144 7.55 39.02 6.00
C GLU A 144 6.62 39.27 4.79
N GLU A 145 7.12 39.69 3.62
CA GLU A 145 6.27 40.17 2.52
C GLU A 145 5.67 39.08 1.61
N ASP A 146 6.08 37.82 1.70
CA ASP A 146 5.52 36.71 0.89
C ASP A 146 4.34 35.97 1.55
N LEU A 147 3.88 36.42 2.73
CA LEU A 147 2.90 35.70 3.57
C LEU A 147 1.43 36.10 3.36
N GLN A 148 1.13 37.10 2.54
CA GLN A 148 -0.25 37.57 2.30
C GLN A 148 -0.99 36.85 1.16
N ASN A 149 -0.33 35.95 0.42
CA ASN A 149 -0.91 35.25 -0.74
C ASN A 149 -0.85 33.72 -0.64
N MET A 150 -1.17 33.14 0.52
CA MET A 150 -1.36 31.69 0.64
C MET A 150 -2.86 31.36 0.48
N PRO A 151 -3.23 30.31 -0.28
CA PRO A 151 -4.63 29.96 -0.48
C PRO A 151 -5.30 29.67 0.88
N ASP A 152 -6.42 30.34 1.13
CA ASP A 152 -7.28 30.21 2.31
C ASP A 152 -8.01 28.84 2.37
N ASP A 153 -7.30 27.72 2.27
CA ASP A 153 -7.90 26.39 2.41
C ASP A 153 -7.90 25.89 3.87
N PHE A 154 -7.52 26.73 4.83
CA PHE A 154 -7.56 26.41 6.26
C PHE A 154 -8.86 26.88 6.90
N ASN A 155 -9.88 26.01 6.95
CA ASN A 155 -11.08 26.27 7.74
C ASN A 155 -10.72 26.39 9.24
N SER A 156 -10.72 27.62 9.75
CA SER A 156 -10.52 28.01 11.16
C SER A 156 -11.45 27.27 12.15
N GLU A 157 -12.50 26.62 11.65
CA GLU A 157 -13.46 25.82 12.41
C GLU A 157 -12.92 24.46 12.91
N ARG A 158 -11.80 23.94 12.36
CA ARG A 158 -11.29 22.62 12.73
C ARG A 158 -10.24 22.60 13.84
N VAL A 159 -9.73 23.78 14.23
CA VAL A 159 -8.67 23.91 15.23
C VAL A 159 -9.23 23.72 16.63
N ASN A 160 -8.69 22.74 17.37
CA ASN A 160 -9.04 22.48 18.75
C ASN A 160 -8.08 23.23 19.69
N ILE A 161 -8.63 24.03 20.60
CA ILE A 161 -7.86 24.79 21.61
C ILE A 161 -8.51 24.67 22.99
N ASP A 162 -9.39 23.70 23.21
CA ASP A 162 -10.21 23.64 24.42
C ASP A 162 -9.32 23.46 25.67
N GLU A 163 -8.43 22.45 25.70
CA GLU A 163 -7.51 22.23 26.83
C GLU A 163 -6.49 23.38 26.94
N THR A 164 -6.02 23.90 25.80
CA THR A 164 -5.04 24.99 25.79
C THR A 164 -5.61 26.30 26.33
N SER A 165 -6.86 26.63 25.96
CA SER A 165 -7.53 27.88 26.37
C SER A 165 -7.89 27.89 27.86
N GLU A 166 -8.23 26.72 28.44
CA GLU A 166 -8.44 26.56 29.87
C GLU A 166 -7.16 26.79 30.67
N LYS A 167 -6.02 26.26 30.18
CA LYS A 167 -4.73 26.38 30.87
C LYS A 167 -4.06 27.75 30.69
N PHE A 168 -4.31 28.41 29.57
CA PHE A 168 -3.76 29.73 29.25
C PHE A 168 -4.86 30.77 28.98
N PRO A 169 -5.69 31.12 29.99
CA PRO A 169 -6.82 32.03 29.81
C PRO A 169 -6.40 33.47 29.46
N ASN A 170 -5.14 33.82 29.72
CA ASN A 170 -4.57 35.14 29.42
C ASN A 170 -4.18 35.32 27.95
N ILE A 171 -4.24 34.27 27.13
CA ILE A 171 -3.91 34.31 25.71
C ILE A 171 -5.22 34.34 24.91
N ASP A 172 -5.38 35.34 24.04
CA ASP A 172 -6.54 35.43 23.16
C ASP A 172 -6.64 34.15 22.29
N PRO A 173 -7.79 33.45 22.30
CA PRO A 173 -8.06 32.30 21.43
C PRO A 173 -7.71 32.52 19.95
N LYS A 174 -7.82 33.76 19.44
CA LYS A 174 -7.43 34.10 18.06
C LYS A 174 -5.93 33.91 17.82
N ILE A 175 -5.10 34.24 18.80
CA ILE A 175 -3.65 34.07 18.73
C ILE A 175 -3.31 32.58 18.74
N LEU A 176 -3.94 31.79 19.62
CA LEU A 176 -3.76 30.34 19.68
C LEU A 176 -4.11 29.68 18.35
N LYS A 177 -5.28 30.02 17.78
CA LYS A 177 -5.69 29.51 16.46
C LYS A 177 -4.69 29.93 15.37
N SER A 178 -4.23 31.18 15.36
CA SER A 178 -3.24 31.65 14.40
C SER A 178 -1.91 30.87 14.49
N LEU A 179 -1.42 30.60 15.70
CA LEU A 179 -0.21 29.81 15.92
C LEU A 179 -0.35 28.38 15.37
N VAL A 180 -1.49 27.73 15.63
CA VAL A 180 -1.77 26.38 15.11
C VAL A 180 -1.81 26.37 13.59
N ILE A 181 -2.59 27.28 12.99
CA ILE A 181 -2.77 27.35 11.53
C ILE A 181 -1.42 27.56 10.85
N ARG A 182 -0.65 28.54 11.31
CA ARG A 182 0.68 28.85 10.76
C ARG A 182 1.65 27.69 10.97
N GLY A 183 1.68 27.11 12.17
CA GLY A 183 2.57 26.00 12.49
C GLY A 183 2.30 24.77 11.63
N ILE A 184 1.03 24.42 11.42
CA ILE A 184 0.65 23.30 10.54
C ILE A 184 1.04 23.60 9.09
N ASN A 185 0.75 24.81 8.59
CA ASN A 185 1.09 25.20 7.23
C ASN A 185 2.60 25.11 6.95
N TYR A 186 3.45 25.58 7.89
CA TYR A 186 4.90 25.45 7.75
C TYR A 186 5.36 24.00 7.77
N ALA A 187 4.89 23.21 8.76
CA ALA A 187 5.24 21.80 8.86
C ALA A 187 4.81 21.01 7.61
N MET A 188 3.62 21.27 7.08
CA MET A 188 3.12 20.64 5.85
C MET A 188 3.97 20.99 4.63
N LYS A 189 4.30 22.27 4.44
CA LYS A 189 5.10 22.74 3.30
C LYS A 189 6.46 22.04 3.24
N GLU A 190 7.04 21.72 4.39
CA GLU A 190 8.33 21.05 4.48
C GLU A 190 8.27 19.55 4.11
N ILE A 191 7.14 18.87 4.37
CA ILE A 191 7.07 17.40 4.25
C ILE A 191 6.25 16.89 3.07
N ILE A 192 5.34 17.67 2.52
CA ILE A 192 4.33 17.19 1.58
C ILE A 192 4.95 16.58 0.32
N ASP A 193 5.96 17.21 -0.27
CA ASP A 193 6.64 16.72 -1.47
C ASP A 193 7.36 15.39 -1.22
N ALA A 194 8.00 15.24 -0.06
CA ALA A 194 8.69 14.01 0.31
C ALA A 194 7.70 12.85 0.47
N VAL A 195 6.55 13.11 1.10
CA VAL A 195 5.48 12.12 1.27
C VAL A 195 4.90 11.71 -0.09
N ILE A 196 4.55 12.69 -0.95
CA ILE A 196 4.01 12.46 -2.29
C ILE A 196 4.96 11.59 -3.12
N ARG A 197 6.24 11.95 -3.20
CA ARG A 197 7.24 11.23 -4.01
C ARG A 197 7.38 9.76 -3.62
N ARG A 198 7.17 9.44 -2.33
CA ARG A 198 7.24 8.06 -1.82
C ARG A 198 5.94 7.29 -2.00
N VAL A 199 4.81 7.93 -1.74
CA VAL A 199 3.50 7.25 -1.64
C VAL A 199 2.89 6.98 -3.02
N ILE A 200 2.92 7.97 -3.92
CA ILE A 200 2.19 7.89 -5.21
C ILE A 200 2.67 6.72 -6.09
N PRO A 201 3.99 6.49 -6.32
CA PRO A 201 4.42 5.39 -7.17
C PRO A 201 4.01 4.01 -6.64
N ILE A 202 4.12 3.80 -5.32
CA ILE A 202 3.75 2.54 -4.67
C ILE A 202 2.24 2.29 -4.84
N ALA A 203 1.43 3.32 -4.58
CA ALA A 203 -0.02 3.23 -4.70
C ALA A 203 -0.46 2.93 -6.14
N SER A 204 0.11 3.61 -7.13
CA SER A 204 -0.22 3.41 -8.55
C SER A 204 0.18 2.03 -9.06
N ILE A 205 1.40 1.56 -8.80
CA ILE A 205 1.87 0.23 -9.24
C ILE A 205 1.00 -0.88 -8.63
N THR A 206 0.70 -0.76 -7.34
CA THR A 206 -0.10 -1.75 -6.63
C THR A 206 -1.55 -1.75 -7.11
N THR A 207 -2.14 -0.56 -7.28
CA THR A 207 -3.52 -0.41 -7.79
C THR A 207 -3.65 -1.03 -9.17
N ARG A 208 -2.72 -0.72 -10.09
CA ARG A 208 -2.71 -1.29 -11.44
C ARG A 208 -2.64 -2.81 -11.41
N SER A 209 -1.74 -3.38 -10.61
CA SER A 209 -1.55 -4.83 -10.53
C SER A 209 -2.77 -5.55 -9.93
N LEU A 210 -3.44 -4.94 -8.96
CA LEU A 210 -4.64 -5.50 -8.33
C LEU A 210 -5.87 -5.39 -9.24
N VAL A 211 -6.15 -4.18 -9.72
CA VAL A 211 -7.37 -3.89 -10.45
C VAL A 211 -7.41 -4.62 -11.79
N LEU A 212 -6.30 -4.63 -12.55
CA LEU A 212 -6.28 -5.35 -13.83
C LEU A 212 -6.49 -6.85 -13.66
N LYS A 213 -5.95 -7.43 -12.59
CA LYS A 213 -6.09 -8.86 -12.30
C LYS A 213 -7.50 -9.20 -11.80
N ASP A 214 -8.04 -8.41 -10.86
CA ASP A 214 -9.33 -8.70 -10.23
C ASP A 214 -10.52 -8.36 -11.15
N PHE A 215 -10.32 -7.46 -12.12
CA PHE A 215 -11.34 -7.03 -13.10
C PHE A 215 -11.09 -7.58 -14.51
N ALA A 216 -10.27 -8.62 -14.66
CA ALA A 216 -9.98 -9.25 -15.97
C ALA A 216 -11.24 -9.76 -16.70
N LEU A 217 -12.29 -10.13 -15.96
CA LEU A 217 -13.58 -10.58 -16.52
C LEU A 217 -14.69 -9.52 -16.44
N GLU A 218 -14.42 -8.34 -15.89
CA GLU A 218 -15.43 -7.29 -15.83
C GLU A 218 -15.54 -6.60 -17.20
N THR A 219 -16.79 -6.51 -17.68
CA THR A 219 -17.10 -5.96 -19.02
C THR A 219 -17.40 -4.47 -18.97
N ASP A 220 -17.79 -3.95 -17.81
CA ASP A 220 -18.16 -2.54 -17.63
C ASP A 220 -16.91 -1.66 -17.42
N PRO A 221 -16.59 -0.74 -18.35
CA PRO A 221 -15.46 0.17 -18.22
C PRO A 221 -15.62 1.14 -17.03
N SER A 222 -16.84 1.51 -16.67
CA SER A 222 -17.11 2.43 -15.56
C SER A 222 -16.78 1.79 -14.21
N LYS A 223 -17.01 0.48 -14.06
CA LYS A 223 -16.63 -0.25 -12.84
C LYS A 223 -15.12 -0.40 -12.71
N LEU A 224 -14.43 -0.72 -13.80
CA LEU A 224 -12.95 -0.79 -13.80
C LEU A 224 -12.35 0.56 -13.39
N LYS A 225 -12.84 1.65 -13.99
CA LYS A 225 -12.41 3.01 -13.66
C LYS A 225 -12.66 3.33 -12.18
N SER A 226 -13.89 3.13 -11.70
CA SER A 226 -14.26 3.40 -10.32
C SER A 226 -13.42 2.58 -9.33
N ALA A 227 -13.18 1.29 -9.62
CA ALA A 227 -12.33 0.44 -8.82
C ALA A 227 -10.88 0.93 -8.76
N ALA A 228 -10.32 1.37 -9.89
CA ALA A 228 -8.99 1.98 -9.93
C ALA A 228 -8.89 3.25 -9.07
N GLU A 229 -9.86 4.15 -9.18
CA GLU A 229 -9.88 5.39 -8.41
C GLU A 229 -10.01 5.16 -6.90
N ILE A 230 -10.96 4.31 -6.49
CA ILE A 230 -11.21 4.00 -5.07
C ILE A 230 -9.99 3.29 -4.46
N THR A 231 -9.42 2.33 -5.18
CA THR A 231 -8.26 1.56 -4.71
C THR A 231 -7.03 2.46 -4.58
N SER A 232 -6.75 3.29 -5.59
CA SER A 232 -5.63 4.24 -5.58
C SER A 232 -5.72 5.20 -4.38
N LYS A 233 -6.89 5.85 -4.19
CA LYS A 233 -7.12 6.77 -3.07
C LYS A 233 -6.98 6.09 -1.72
N SER A 234 -7.58 4.90 -1.56
CA SER A 234 -7.57 4.18 -0.28
C SER A 234 -6.14 3.76 0.10
N LEU A 235 -5.41 3.20 -0.86
CA LEU A 235 -4.03 2.76 -0.64
C LEU A 235 -3.09 3.94 -0.38
N ALA A 236 -3.18 5.00 -1.18
CA ALA A 236 -2.38 6.21 -0.99
C ALA A 236 -2.66 6.86 0.37
N GLY A 237 -3.93 6.93 0.79
CA GLY A 237 -4.31 7.49 2.09
C GLY A 237 -3.73 6.71 3.28
N MET A 238 -3.78 5.38 3.24
CA MET A 238 -3.20 4.53 4.29
C MET A 238 -1.67 4.65 4.35
N LEU A 239 -1.00 4.64 3.19
CA LEU A 239 0.45 4.80 3.10
C LEU A 239 0.90 6.19 3.57
N ALA A 240 0.15 7.23 3.22
CA ALA A 240 0.41 8.60 3.67
C ALA A 240 0.32 8.71 5.18
N LEU A 241 -0.75 8.17 5.80
CA LEU A 241 -0.95 8.23 7.25
C LEU A 241 0.22 7.61 8.02
N ILE A 242 0.67 6.41 7.61
CA ILE A 242 1.80 5.72 8.27
C ILE A 242 3.11 6.49 8.06
N THR A 243 3.26 7.15 6.91
CA THR A 243 4.48 7.89 6.57
C THR A 243 4.57 9.23 7.29
N CYS A 244 3.48 10.01 7.34
CA CYS A 244 3.53 11.40 7.78
C CYS A 244 3.19 11.64 9.25
N LYS A 245 2.57 10.69 9.96
CA LYS A 245 2.08 10.91 11.33
C LYS A 245 3.16 11.40 12.29
N ASP A 246 4.23 10.63 12.44
CA ASP A 246 5.30 10.96 13.40
C ASP A 246 6.18 12.11 12.88
N ILE A 247 6.40 12.15 11.56
CA ILE A 247 7.18 13.21 10.89
C ILE A 247 6.49 14.57 11.06
N LEU A 248 5.19 14.65 10.84
CA LEU A 248 4.42 15.88 10.99
C LEU A 248 4.40 16.34 12.43
N LYS A 249 4.22 15.42 13.40
CA LYS A 249 4.21 15.79 14.81
C LYS A 249 5.52 16.48 15.20
N TYR A 250 6.66 15.92 14.80
CA TYR A 250 7.97 16.51 15.02
C TYR A 250 8.09 17.89 14.37
N GLN A 251 7.77 18.00 13.07
CA GLN A 251 7.90 19.27 12.35
C GLN A 251 6.95 20.35 12.87
N PHE A 252 5.73 19.97 13.26
CA PHE A 252 4.77 20.88 13.84
C PHE A 252 5.24 21.42 15.20
N MET A 253 5.82 20.57 16.06
CA MET A 253 6.42 21.03 17.31
C MET A 253 7.57 22.01 17.06
N LYS A 254 8.42 21.73 16.06
CA LYS A 254 9.50 22.62 15.66
C LYS A 254 8.97 23.97 15.17
N SER A 255 8.02 23.98 14.23
CA SER A 255 7.41 25.21 13.72
C SER A 255 6.68 26.00 14.81
N LEU A 256 5.99 25.33 15.74
CA LEU A 256 5.36 25.98 16.89
C LEU A 256 6.39 26.61 17.82
N LYS A 257 7.52 25.94 18.08
CA LYS A 257 8.62 26.50 18.87
C LYS A 257 9.11 27.79 18.23
N ASP A 258 9.43 27.76 16.94
CA ASP A 258 9.91 28.95 16.23
C ASP A 258 8.87 30.10 16.29
N LEU A 259 7.59 29.79 16.08
CA LEU A 259 6.49 30.76 16.14
C LEU A 259 6.25 31.34 17.54
N VAL A 260 6.32 30.52 18.60
CA VAL A 260 6.07 30.95 19.99
C VAL A 260 7.22 31.81 20.49
N TYR A 261 8.47 31.42 20.22
CA TYR A 261 9.64 32.18 20.66
C TYR A 261 9.86 33.46 19.84
N SER A 262 9.47 33.50 18.56
CA SER A 262 9.50 34.71 17.73
C SER A 262 8.24 35.58 17.84
N SER A 263 7.20 35.12 18.56
CA SER A 263 5.90 35.81 18.63
C SER A 263 6.05 37.26 19.10
N GLN A 264 5.41 38.19 18.38
CA GLN A 264 5.36 39.62 18.75
C GLN A 264 4.27 39.94 19.78
N SER A 265 3.40 38.97 20.10
CA SER A 265 2.28 39.17 21.02
C SER A 265 2.78 39.25 22.47
N GLN A 266 2.45 40.34 23.18
CA GLN A 266 2.85 40.52 24.58
C GLN A 266 2.37 39.37 25.49
N GLN A 267 1.17 38.83 25.24
CA GLN A 267 0.58 37.72 26.01
C GLN A 267 1.39 36.42 25.93
N VAL A 268 2.02 36.15 24.79
CA VAL A 268 2.85 34.95 24.57
C VAL A 268 4.28 35.21 25.06
N ARG A 269 4.78 36.44 24.88
CA ARG A 269 6.11 36.85 25.34
C ARG A 269 6.24 36.85 26.86
N SER A 270 5.17 37.17 27.59
CA SER A 270 5.16 37.22 29.06
C SER A 270 5.19 35.85 29.73
N LEU A 271 4.99 34.77 28.97
CA LEU A 271 5.16 33.41 29.49
C LEU A 271 6.64 33.13 29.80
N ASP A 272 6.88 32.43 30.89
CA ASP A 272 8.17 31.83 31.20
C ASP A 272 8.51 30.69 30.22
N ASP A 273 9.76 30.24 30.22
CA ASP A 273 10.19 29.19 29.29
C ASP A 273 9.46 27.86 29.52
N GLN A 274 9.06 27.57 30.76
CA GLN A 274 8.26 26.40 31.08
C GLN A 274 6.83 26.52 30.51
N GLY A 275 6.17 27.67 30.69
CA GLY A 275 4.86 27.94 30.11
C GLY A 275 4.86 27.89 28.58
N LYS A 276 5.93 28.37 27.91
CA LYS A 276 6.08 28.24 26.45
C LYS A 276 6.19 26.80 26.00
N LYS A 277 6.99 25.97 26.69
CA LYS A 277 7.12 24.53 26.37
C LYS A 277 5.78 23.81 26.52
N GLU A 278 5.07 24.06 27.60
CA GLU A 278 3.75 23.46 27.86
C GLU A 278 2.69 23.90 26.84
N LEU A 279 2.72 25.17 26.42
CA LEU A 279 1.86 25.69 25.37
C LEU A 279 2.09 24.97 24.05
N ILE A 280 3.35 24.80 23.63
CA ILE A 280 3.72 24.11 22.40
C ILE A 280 3.27 22.64 22.44
N GLU A 281 3.47 21.97 23.56
CA GLU A 281 3.11 20.55 23.73
C GLU A 281 1.59 20.35 23.62
N LEU A 282 0.80 21.20 24.28
CA LEU A 282 -0.67 21.12 24.22
C LEU A 282 -1.19 21.44 22.82
N LEU A 283 -0.74 22.53 22.21
CA LEU A 283 -1.15 22.88 20.84
C LEU A 283 -0.80 21.78 19.84
N SER A 284 0.37 21.16 19.98
CA SER A 284 0.81 20.04 19.14
C SER A 284 -0.08 18.80 19.34
N LYS A 285 -0.34 18.43 20.59
CA LYS A 285 -1.17 17.29 20.97
C LYS A 285 -2.58 17.42 20.41
N GLU A 286 -3.22 18.58 20.55
CA GLU A 286 -4.61 18.80 20.15
C GLU A 286 -4.79 18.87 18.62
N ASN A 287 -3.75 19.29 17.87
CA ASN A 287 -3.94 19.70 16.47
C ASN A 287 -3.10 18.94 15.43
N SER A 288 -2.14 18.10 15.84
CA SER A 288 -1.28 17.35 14.88
C SER A 288 -2.06 16.45 13.91
N GLU A 289 -3.21 15.91 14.33
CA GLU A 289 -4.07 15.10 13.46
C GLU A 289 -4.70 15.90 12.30
N ILE A 290 -4.92 17.20 12.48
CA ILE A 290 -5.53 18.06 11.45
C ILE A 290 -4.59 18.15 10.26
N GLY A 291 -3.31 18.44 10.49
CA GLY A 291 -2.32 18.48 9.42
C GLY A 291 -2.10 17.11 8.78
N CYS A 292 -2.20 16.01 9.55
CA CYS A 292 -2.13 14.65 8.99
C CYS A 292 -3.27 14.43 7.99
N LYS A 293 -4.50 14.78 8.37
CA LYS A 293 -5.68 14.65 7.50
C LYS A 293 -5.52 15.47 6.22
N GLN A 294 -5.01 16.70 6.31
CA GLN A 294 -4.77 17.55 5.14
C GLN A 294 -3.73 16.94 4.17
N ILE A 295 -2.61 16.44 4.69
CA ILE A 295 -1.62 15.74 3.85
C ILE A 295 -2.23 14.52 3.18
N ILE A 296 -3.01 13.73 3.92
CA ILE A 296 -3.69 12.54 3.39
C ILE A 296 -4.64 12.92 2.26
N ASP A 297 -5.43 13.98 2.43
CA ASP A 297 -6.38 14.44 1.42
C ASP A 297 -5.66 14.95 0.17
N GLU A 298 -4.54 15.66 0.33
CA GLU A 298 -3.75 16.12 -0.81
C GLU A 298 -3.08 14.97 -1.57
N VAL A 299 -2.50 14.00 -0.84
CA VAL A 299 -1.95 12.78 -1.44
C VAL A 299 -3.03 11.98 -2.17
N LYS A 300 -4.26 11.89 -1.63
CA LYS A 300 -5.39 11.22 -2.30
C LYS A 300 -5.78 11.92 -3.60
N LYS A 301 -5.84 13.26 -3.63
CA LYS A 301 -6.13 14.01 -4.86
C LYS A 301 -5.07 13.75 -5.92
N GLN A 302 -3.80 13.73 -5.54
CA GLN A 302 -2.71 13.48 -6.48
C GLN A 302 -2.67 12.02 -6.95
N ALA A 303 -3.00 11.07 -6.06
CA ALA A 303 -3.14 9.66 -6.42
C ALA A 303 -4.28 9.43 -7.43
N LEU A 304 -5.38 10.20 -7.31
CA LEU A 304 -6.45 10.22 -8.30
C LEU A 304 -5.94 10.76 -9.65
N SER A 305 -5.32 11.94 -9.65
CA SER A 305 -4.80 12.52 -10.90
C SER A 305 -3.78 11.61 -11.59
N ASN A 306 -2.98 10.86 -10.82
CA ASN A 306 -2.01 9.93 -11.38
C ASN A 306 -2.67 8.69 -11.98
N ILE A 307 -3.70 8.12 -11.32
CA ILE A 307 -4.40 6.93 -11.86
C ILE A 307 -5.25 7.27 -13.08
N GLU A 308 -5.83 8.48 -13.16
CA GLU A 308 -6.55 8.97 -14.34
C GLU A 308 -5.64 9.11 -15.58
N LYS A 309 -4.34 9.32 -15.36
CA LYS A 309 -3.32 9.42 -16.41
C LYS A 309 -2.57 8.11 -16.66
N ASP A 310 -2.91 7.02 -15.98
CA ASP A 310 -2.21 5.74 -16.12
C ASP A 310 -2.56 5.09 -17.47
N ASP A 311 -1.54 4.94 -18.33
CA ASP A 311 -1.71 4.41 -19.69
C ASP A 311 -2.26 2.98 -19.70
N SER A 312 -1.84 2.13 -18.76
CA SER A 312 -2.26 0.72 -18.74
C SER A 312 -3.74 0.60 -18.38
N ILE A 313 -4.19 1.36 -17.37
CA ILE A 313 -5.60 1.40 -16.99
C ILE A 313 -6.45 2.00 -18.11
N ASN A 314 -5.99 3.10 -18.72
CA ASN A 314 -6.72 3.78 -19.79
C ASN A 314 -6.85 2.93 -21.06
N GLN A 315 -5.81 2.17 -21.42
CA GLN A 315 -5.86 1.20 -22.51
C GLN A 315 -6.92 0.13 -22.25
N GLU A 316 -6.99 -0.41 -21.04
CA GLU A 316 -7.94 -1.45 -20.67
C GLU A 316 -9.40 -0.94 -20.57
N ILE A 317 -9.58 0.32 -20.20
CA ILE A 317 -10.89 1.01 -20.30
C ILE A 317 -11.29 1.16 -21.76
N ALA A 318 -10.39 1.65 -22.63
CA ALA A 318 -10.66 1.85 -24.05
C ALA A 318 -10.96 0.54 -24.78
N ASN A 319 -10.22 -0.54 -24.44
CA ASN A 319 -10.48 -1.88 -24.95
C ASN A 319 -11.92 -2.29 -24.65
N ARG A 320 -12.35 -2.23 -23.37
CA ARG A 320 -13.73 -2.58 -22.97
C ARG A 320 -14.79 -1.74 -23.67
N GLN A 321 -14.58 -0.43 -23.82
CA GLN A 321 -15.49 0.44 -24.56
C GLN A 321 -15.65 0.01 -26.02
N LYS A 322 -14.56 -0.41 -26.67
CA LYS A 322 -14.59 -0.92 -28.04
C LYS A 322 -15.38 -2.23 -28.14
N TYR A 323 -15.15 -3.18 -27.24
CA TYR A 323 -15.90 -4.45 -27.21
C TYR A 323 -17.40 -4.23 -26.95
N GLN A 324 -17.76 -3.29 -26.07
CA GLN A 324 -19.16 -2.90 -25.85
C GLN A 324 -19.79 -2.29 -27.10
N HIS A 325 -19.07 -1.41 -27.81
CA HIS A 325 -19.55 -0.83 -29.06
C HIS A 325 -19.77 -1.89 -30.15
N ASP A 326 -18.88 -2.87 -30.22
CA ASP A 326 -18.93 -3.94 -31.22
C ASP A 326 -19.93 -5.06 -30.87
N GLY A 327 -20.57 -4.99 -29.69
CA GLY A 327 -21.52 -5.99 -29.20
C GLY A 327 -20.89 -7.34 -28.85
N ILE A 328 -19.57 -7.37 -28.64
CA ILE A 328 -18.80 -8.58 -28.36
C ILE A 328 -18.49 -8.61 -26.86
N GLU A 329 -18.65 -9.77 -26.24
CA GLU A 329 -18.32 -9.96 -24.82
C GLU A 329 -16.81 -9.78 -24.60
N PHE A 330 -16.41 -8.83 -23.76
CA PHE A 330 -15.00 -8.57 -23.45
C PHE A 330 -14.36 -9.84 -22.85
N ARG A 331 -13.23 -10.25 -23.42
CA ARG A 331 -12.38 -11.31 -22.87
C ARG A 331 -10.94 -10.83 -22.82
N ASP A 332 -10.41 -10.74 -21.60
CA ASP A 332 -8.99 -10.54 -21.42
C ASP A 332 -8.24 -11.80 -21.92
N LEU A 333 -7.45 -11.63 -22.99
CA LEU A 333 -6.64 -12.70 -23.59
C LEU A 333 -5.25 -12.82 -22.95
N SER A 334 -4.93 -11.95 -21.99
CA SER A 334 -3.60 -11.87 -21.36
C SER A 334 -3.44 -12.73 -20.10
N VAL A 335 -4.53 -13.35 -19.62
CA VAL A 335 -4.56 -14.19 -18.40
C VAL A 335 -4.34 -15.67 -18.71
#